data_AF-A0A354CVW1-F1
#
_entry.id   AF-A0A354CVW1-F1
#
_cell.length_a   1.000
_cell.length_b   1.000
_cell.length_c   1.000
_cell.angle_alpha   90.00
_cell.angle_beta   90.00
_cell.angle_gamma   90.00
#
_symmetry.space_group_name_H-M   'P 1'
#
loop_
_entity.id
_entity.type
_entity.pdbx_description
1 polymer ?
#
loop_
_entity_poly.entity_id
_entity_poly.type
_entity_poly.pdbx_seq_one_letter_code
_entity_poly.pdbx_strand_id
1 'polypeptide(L)' 'PEKPFVTSGIRIGTAAVTTRGLREEDMIRIGESIYLTASDFEANREKAKEIVNGICSKYPLYEA' A
#
# COMPACT_ATOMS: atom_id res chain seq x y z
N PRO A 1 -18.50 21.28 -9.52
CA PRO A 1 -18.86 19.99 -8.89
C PRO A 1 -18.29 18.83 -9.70
N GLU A 2 -17.46 17.99 -9.09
CA GLU A 2 -16.97 16.77 -9.72
C GLU A 2 -18.10 15.74 -9.84
N LYS A 3 -18.02 14.85 -10.83
CA LYS A 3 -19.02 13.80 -11.07
C LYS A 3 -18.99 12.80 -9.91
N PRO A 4 -20.11 12.14 -9.55
CA PRO A 4 -20.14 11.11 -8.50
C PRO A 4 -19.13 9.97 -8.70
N PHE A 5 -18.72 9.73 -9.95
CA PHE A 5 -17.72 8.73 -10.31
C PHE A 5 -16.27 9.19 -10.11
N VAL A 6 -16.04 10.44 -9.73
CA VAL A 6 -14.73 10.99 -9.37
C VAL A 6 -14.78 11.38 -7.90
N THR A 7 -14.03 10.66 -7.08
CA THR A 7 -13.96 10.89 -5.63
C THR A 7 -12.65 11.57 -5.27
N SER A 8 -12.68 12.45 -4.25
CA SER A 8 -11.49 13.16 -3.78
C SER A 8 -10.75 12.42 -2.65
N GLY A 9 -11.05 11.14 -2.42
CA GLY A 9 -10.48 10.38 -1.30
C GLY A 9 -10.54 8.87 -1.47
N ILE A 10 -9.75 8.18 -0.65
CA ILE A 10 -9.64 6.73 -0.58
C ILE A 10 -9.95 6.23 0.83
N ARG A 11 -10.55 5.04 0.95
CA ARG A 11 -10.80 4.37 2.23
C ARG A 11 -9.81 3.21 2.40
N ILE A 12 -9.09 3.20 3.51
CA ILE A 12 -8.06 2.19 3.82
C ILE A 12 -8.52 1.34 5.00
N GLY A 13 -8.20 0.04 4.99
CA GLY A 13 -8.49 -0.88 6.08
C GLY A 13 -7.37 -1.91 6.25
N THR A 14 -7.12 -2.33 7.49
CA THR A 14 -5.97 -3.18 7.86
C THR A 14 -6.31 -4.67 7.98
N ALA A 15 -7.60 -5.04 7.99
CA ALA A 15 -8.03 -6.41 8.29
C ALA A 15 -7.31 -7.49 7.46
N ALA A 16 -7.19 -7.30 6.13
CA ALA A 16 -6.54 -8.28 5.26
C ALA A 16 -5.03 -8.43 5.55
N VAL A 17 -4.33 -7.33 5.79
CA VAL A 17 -2.88 -7.35 6.05
C VAL A 17 -2.56 -7.86 7.45
N THR A 18 -3.41 -7.55 8.43
CA THR A 18 -3.29 -8.10 9.79
C THR A 18 -3.51 -9.61 9.79
N THR A 19 -4.51 -10.12 9.07
CA THR A 19 -4.72 -11.57 8.91
C THR A 19 -3.53 -12.26 8.23
N ARG A 20 -2.83 -11.56 7.33
CA ARG A 20 -1.60 -12.03 6.67
C ARG A 20 -0.35 -11.95 7.56
N GLY A 21 -0.45 -11.40 8.77
CA GLY A 21 0.63 -11.35 9.76
C GLY A 21 1.45 -10.06 9.78
N LEU A 22 1.05 -9.02 9.04
CA LEU A 22 1.72 -7.71 9.09
C LEU A 22 1.48 -7.02 10.44
N ARG A 23 2.48 -6.27 10.89
CA ARG A 23 2.50 -5.52 12.16
C ARG A 23 2.60 -4.01 11.91
N GLU A 24 2.57 -3.26 13.00
CA GLU A 24 2.60 -1.80 13.02
C GLU A 24 3.80 -1.21 12.26
N GLU A 25 4.97 -1.85 12.36
CA GLU A 25 6.18 -1.44 11.63
C GLU A 25 6.01 -1.57 10.11
N ASP A 26 5.30 -2.60 9.63
CA ASP A 26 5.03 -2.77 8.21
C ASP A 26 4.01 -1.71 7.72
N MET A 27 3.11 -1.24 8.59
CA MET A 27 2.14 -0.19 8.23
C MET A 27 2.82 1.15 7.94
N ILE A 28 3.94 1.45 8.61
CA ILE A 28 4.74 2.66 8.32
C ILE A 28 5.26 2.60 6.88
N ARG A 29 5.75 1.43 6.44
CA ARG A 29 6.24 1.23 5.07
C ARG A 29 5.12 1.29 4.04
N ILE A 30 3.94 0.75 4.35
CA ILE A 30 2.76 0.91 3.51
C ILE A 30 2.39 2.39 3.38
N GLY A 31 2.43 3.15 4.48
CA GLY A 31 2.20 4.60 4.48
C GLY A 31 3.19 5.35 3.59
N GLU A 32 4.49 5.01 3.67
CA GLU A 32 5.52 5.57 2.78
C GLU A 32 5.19 5.28 1.31
N SER A 33 4.83 4.04 0.97
CA SER A 33 4.46 3.66 -0.40
C SER A 33 3.23 4.42 -0.91
N ILE A 34 2.21 4.63 -0.06
CA ILE A 34 1.01 5.41 -0.41
C ILE A 34 1.40 6.86 -0.66
N TYR A 35 2.22 7.47 0.21
CA TYR A 35 2.67 8.85 0.05
C TYR A 35 3.41 9.04 -1.27
N LEU A 36 4.40 8.19 -1.56
CA LEU A 36 5.19 8.24 -2.80
C LEU A 36 4.30 8.15 -4.05
N THR A 37 3.31 7.26 -4.01
CA THR A 37 2.35 7.07 -5.11
C THR A 37 1.45 8.30 -5.29
N ALA A 38 0.99 8.89 -4.19
CA ALA A 38 0.06 10.02 -4.23
C ALA A 38 0.75 11.36 -4.51
N SER A 39 2.03 11.51 -4.17
CA SER A 39 2.78 12.77 -4.33
C SER A 39 3.32 12.95 -5.75
N ASP A 40 3.91 11.91 -6.33
CA ASP A 40 4.42 11.91 -7.71
C ASP A 40 4.62 10.45 -8.13
N PHE A 41 3.61 9.90 -8.80
CA PHE A 41 3.62 8.50 -9.19
C PHE A 41 4.73 8.17 -10.19
N GLU A 42 4.93 9.00 -11.22
CA GLU A 42 5.89 8.72 -12.29
C GLU A 42 7.33 8.74 -11.77
N ALA A 43 7.66 9.68 -10.89
CA ALA A 43 8.99 9.74 -10.29
C ALA A 43 9.25 8.61 -9.28
N ASN A 44 8.22 8.14 -8.57
CA ASN A 44 8.40 7.24 -7.42
C ASN A 44 7.92 5.80 -7.63
N ARG A 45 7.39 5.47 -8.82
CA ARG A 45 6.76 4.17 -9.12
C ARG A 45 7.62 2.97 -8.73
N GLU A 46 8.88 2.97 -9.11
CA GLU A 46 9.76 1.82 -8.87
C GLU A 46 10.13 1.70 -7.39
N LYS A 47 10.37 2.82 -6.69
CA LYS A 47 10.59 2.82 -5.23
C LYS A 47 9.37 2.29 -4.46
N ALA A 48 8.17 2.72 -4.84
CA ALA A 48 6.92 2.25 -4.22
C ALA A 48 6.73 0.74 -4.44
N LYS A 49 6.99 0.24 -5.66
CA LYS A 49 6.96 -1.19 -5.97
C LYS A 49 7.96 -2.00 -5.14
N GLU A 50 9.19 -1.52 -5.00
CA GLU A 50 10.21 -2.21 -4.20
C GLU A 50 9.77 -2.37 -2.74
N ILE A 51 9.19 -1.31 -2.15
CA ILE A 51 8.63 -1.37 -0.79
C ILE A 51 7.52 -2.42 -0.70
N VAL A 52 6.55 -2.38 -1.63
CA VAL A 52 5.41 -3.33 -1.63
C VAL A 52 5.88 -4.77 -1.81
N ASN A 53 6.81 -5.02 -2.75
CA ASN A 53 7.33 -6.35 -3.02
C ASN A 53 8.12 -6.89 -1.83
N GLY A 54 8.97 -6.07 -1.20
CA GLY A 54 9.71 -6.46 0.01
C GLY A 54 8.79 -6.89 1.15
N ILE A 55 7.68 -6.17 1.38
CA ILE A 55 6.67 -6.55 2.37
C ILE A 55 5.98 -7.85 1.95
N CYS A 56 5.52 -7.97 0.71
CA CYS A 56 4.80 -9.15 0.24
C CYS A 56 5.63 -10.43 0.29
N SER A 57 6.94 -10.35 0.00
CA SER A 57 7.86 -11.49 0.06
C SER A 57 8.09 -11.98 1.49
N LYS A 58 8.03 -11.09 2.49
CA LYS A 58 8.15 -11.45 3.92
C LYS A 58 6.94 -12.22 4.45
N TYR A 59 5.77 -12.05 3.83
CA TYR A 59 4.50 -12.63 4.28
C TYR A 59 3.80 -13.38 3.14
N PRO A 60 4.18 -14.61 2.77
CA PRO A 60 3.47 -15.36 1.72
C PRO A 60 1.98 -15.53 2.09
N LEU A 61 1.08 -15.40 1.11
CA LEU A 61 -0.38 -15.47 1.34
C LEU A 61 -0.90 -16.92 1.44
N TYR A 62 -0.28 -17.83 0.70
CA TYR A 62 -0.56 -19.26 0.72
C TYR A 62 0.77 -20.00 0.79
N GLU A 63 0.86 -20.97 1.69
CA GLU A 63 1.94 -21.96 1.68
C GLU A 63 1.64 -22.97 0.55
N ALA A 64 2.69 -23.46 -0.12
CA ALA A 64 2.56 -24.42 -1.21
C ALA A 64 2.20 -25.82 -0.70
#